data_AF-W6TDT0-F1
#
_entry.id   AF-W6TDT0-F1
#
_cell.length_a   1.000
_cell.length_b   1.000
_cell.length_c   1.000
_cell.angle_alpha   90.00
_cell.angle_beta   90.00
_cell.angle_gamma   90.00
#
_symmetry.space_group_name_H-M   'P 1'
#
loop_
_entity.id
_entity.type
_entity.pdbx_description
1 polymer ?
#
loop_
_entity_poly.entity_id
_entity_poly.type
_entity_poly.pdbx_seq_one_letter_code
_entity_poly.pdbx_strand_id
1 'polypeptide(L)'
;MHIKKLFFLVFFVQQGFSVHFSEGDSEVRQLNNTQHVSLEENCQKIKTVLSIKDKKKVQDLLKQIDWSKFWKKFNSNPSQEMIVYIISAIFDKNNHQDLAESALKKLIENFSDDHLILYTKAFLSKKNQEESLKNVNKRHTRRALPVNSSNILSSELAHNAFNALDLNRFHNAFNALDLNRFNQLGSNSRKKFWLTSSVPPSSLLSCILSSDNDPELAKEAFDAIVLKKLNGDNFLNRSNFNVMEIILDPKNDQNLCEKALDALEFKKFSHTKFLHTLIQILSNQDNLKFSEKALNILDLKERGNQLSDVAFCEILDPILSPQNQFSLTKKALDDLEFQKRVSELSYKNFCQVIYDVLSPTNSYEISEKALNDLNLKERASKLSDENFCALINQILFQFNNPQLAERALNDLCLKERASKLSDENFFNLQHKVSFLQDGFRNFQLAEKVLNDLDFKKRESQLSDKNFN
;
A
#
# COMPACT_ATOMS: atom_id res chain seq x y z
N MET A 1 6.40 -16.61 -79.71
CA MET A 1 5.63 -17.28 -78.63
C MET A 1 5.48 -16.44 -77.35
N HIS A 2 6.35 -15.46 -77.08
CA HIS A 2 6.27 -14.61 -75.87
C HIS A 2 5.18 -13.52 -75.90
N ILE A 3 4.85 -12.96 -77.07
CA ILE A 3 3.84 -11.90 -77.22
C ILE A 3 2.42 -12.39 -76.85
N LYS A 4 2.08 -13.64 -77.19
CA LYS A 4 0.77 -14.23 -76.83
C LYS A 4 0.61 -14.42 -75.31
N LYS A 5 1.69 -14.75 -74.58
CA LYS A 5 1.65 -14.83 -73.11
C LYS A 5 1.55 -13.45 -72.46
N LEU A 6 2.20 -12.44 -73.04
CA LEU A 6 2.11 -11.05 -72.55
C LEU A 6 0.69 -10.50 -72.74
N PHE A 7 0.06 -10.76 -73.89
CA PHE A 7 -1.34 -10.38 -74.14
C PHE A 7 -2.31 -11.10 -73.22
N PHE A 8 -2.08 -12.38 -72.93
CA PHE A 8 -2.90 -13.14 -71.98
C PHE A 8 -2.79 -12.58 -70.56
N LEU A 9 -1.59 -12.20 -70.11
CA LEU A 9 -1.38 -11.54 -68.81
C LEU A 9 -2.00 -10.15 -68.75
N VAL A 10 -1.85 -9.31 -69.78
CA VAL A 10 -2.45 -7.96 -69.82
C VAL A 10 -3.98 -8.03 -69.89
N PHE A 11 -4.53 -8.97 -70.65
CA PHE A 11 -5.98 -9.18 -70.75
C PHE A 11 -6.58 -9.64 -69.42
N PHE A 12 -5.90 -10.53 -68.69
CA PHE A 12 -6.32 -10.94 -67.34
C PHE A 12 -6.14 -9.79 -66.32
N VAL A 13 -5.07 -9.00 -66.42
CA VAL A 13 -4.88 -7.83 -65.55
C VAL A 13 -5.92 -6.73 -65.81
N GLN A 14 -6.36 -6.52 -67.06
CA GLN A 14 -7.38 -5.53 -67.43
C GLN A 14 -8.83 -5.98 -67.20
N GLN A 15 -9.12 -7.28 -67.21
CA GLN A 15 -10.45 -7.82 -66.90
C GLN A 15 -10.80 -7.72 -65.40
N GLY A 16 -9.86 -7.27 -64.56
CA GLY A 16 -10.10 -7.10 -63.13
C GLY A 16 -10.50 -8.43 -62.51
N PHE A 17 -9.55 -9.38 -62.37
CA PHE A 17 -9.72 -10.48 -61.43
C PHE A 17 -9.75 -9.91 -60.01
N SER A 18 -10.92 -9.41 -59.63
CA SER A 18 -11.34 -9.26 -58.26
C SER A 18 -11.36 -10.68 -57.70
N VAL A 19 -10.24 -11.11 -57.13
CA VAL A 19 -10.26 -12.24 -56.22
C VAL A 19 -11.21 -11.82 -55.12
N HIS A 20 -12.44 -12.35 -55.17
CA HIS A 20 -13.43 -12.13 -54.11
C HIS A 20 -12.93 -12.86 -52.88
N PHE A 21 -12.08 -12.16 -52.12
CA PHE A 21 -11.78 -12.54 -50.76
C PHE A 21 -13.10 -12.54 -50.01
N SER A 22 -13.32 -13.60 -49.24
CA SER A 22 -14.43 -13.55 -48.32
C SER A 22 -14.21 -12.39 -47.36
N GLU A 23 -15.28 -11.75 -46.90
CA GLU A 23 -15.21 -10.56 -46.04
C GLU A 23 -14.20 -10.75 -44.88
N GLY A 24 -14.22 -11.91 -44.23
CA GLY A 24 -13.25 -12.27 -43.18
C GLY A 24 -11.78 -12.33 -43.63
N ASP A 25 -11.47 -12.81 -44.84
CA ASP A 25 -10.09 -12.84 -45.35
C ASP A 25 -9.56 -11.43 -45.62
N SER A 26 -10.43 -10.54 -46.11
CA SER A 26 -10.10 -9.12 -46.28
C SER A 26 -9.79 -8.48 -44.92
N GLU A 27 -10.61 -8.73 -43.90
CA GLU A 27 -10.39 -8.17 -42.57
C GLU A 27 -9.11 -8.66 -41.91
N VAL A 28 -8.80 -9.96 -42.00
CA VAL A 28 -7.53 -10.51 -41.47
C VAL A 28 -6.31 -9.88 -42.17
N ARG A 29 -6.37 -9.69 -43.49
CA ARG A 29 -5.27 -9.02 -44.23
C ARG A 29 -5.06 -7.58 -43.76
N GLN A 30 -6.14 -6.85 -43.52
CA GLN A 30 -6.06 -5.48 -43.03
C GLN A 30 -5.57 -5.43 -41.57
N LEU A 31 -6.02 -6.35 -40.72
CA LEU A 31 -5.51 -6.54 -39.36
C LEU A 31 -4.01 -6.86 -39.32
N ASN A 32 -3.49 -7.52 -40.35
CA ASN A 32 -2.06 -7.81 -40.46
C ASN A 32 -1.23 -6.63 -41.01
N ASN A 33 -1.89 -5.54 -41.42
CA ASN A 33 -1.29 -4.31 -41.92
C ASN A 33 -1.79 -3.07 -41.14
N THR A 34 -1.58 -3.08 -39.81
CA THR A 34 -2.14 -2.09 -38.89
C THR A 34 -1.56 -0.68 -38.99
N GLN A 35 -0.56 -0.40 -39.84
CA GLN A 35 0.15 0.88 -39.84
C GLN A 35 -0.79 2.07 -40.06
N HIS A 36 -1.77 1.91 -40.95
CA HIS A 36 -2.70 2.99 -41.34
C HIS A 36 -4.10 2.87 -40.71
N VAL A 37 -4.37 1.79 -39.98
CA VAL A 37 -5.73 1.43 -39.50
C VAL A 37 -5.89 1.81 -38.04
N SER A 38 -6.86 2.66 -37.69
CA SER A 38 -7.05 3.07 -36.28
C SER A 38 -7.27 1.85 -35.37
N LEU A 39 -6.95 1.98 -34.08
CA LEU A 39 -7.11 0.86 -33.14
C LEU A 39 -8.58 0.46 -32.99
N GLU A 40 -9.50 1.43 -33.02
CA GLU A 40 -10.93 1.21 -33.02
C GLU A 40 -11.38 0.45 -34.26
N GLU A 41 -10.86 0.82 -35.43
CA GLU A 41 -11.14 0.13 -36.68
C GLU A 41 -10.65 -1.32 -36.62
N ASN A 42 -9.41 -1.59 -36.15
CA ASN A 42 -8.94 -2.94 -35.92
C ASN A 42 -9.86 -3.77 -35.00
N CYS A 43 -10.42 -3.16 -33.93
CA CYS A 43 -11.37 -3.87 -33.07
C CYS A 43 -12.67 -4.21 -33.80
N GLN A 44 -13.17 -3.32 -34.66
CA GLN A 44 -14.34 -3.63 -35.51
C GLN A 44 -14.04 -4.76 -36.49
N LYS A 45 -12.83 -4.82 -37.05
CA LYS A 45 -12.41 -5.93 -37.92
C LYS A 45 -12.36 -7.26 -37.18
N ILE A 46 -11.84 -7.27 -35.95
CA ILE A 46 -11.88 -8.45 -35.07
C ILE A 46 -13.34 -8.87 -34.81
N LYS A 47 -14.22 -7.90 -34.51
CA LYS A 47 -15.66 -8.16 -34.33
C LYS A 47 -16.30 -8.77 -35.58
N THR A 48 -16.03 -8.23 -36.77
CA THR A 48 -16.53 -8.77 -38.04
C THR A 48 -16.09 -10.22 -38.23
N VAL A 49 -14.81 -10.53 -37.97
CA VAL A 49 -14.30 -11.90 -38.02
C VAL A 49 -15.04 -12.80 -37.02
N LEU A 50 -15.22 -12.35 -35.77
CA LEU A 50 -15.90 -13.12 -34.71
C LEU A 50 -17.41 -13.32 -34.96
N SER A 51 -18.05 -12.46 -35.75
CA SER A 51 -19.47 -12.52 -36.12
C SER A 51 -19.77 -13.45 -37.31
N ILE A 52 -18.76 -14.03 -37.98
CA ILE A 52 -18.99 -14.94 -39.11
C ILE A 52 -19.68 -16.21 -38.61
N LYS A 53 -20.82 -16.58 -39.23
CA LYS A 53 -21.64 -17.73 -38.80
C LYS A 53 -20.88 -19.06 -38.71
N ASP A 54 -19.94 -19.31 -39.63
CA ASP A 54 -19.12 -20.52 -39.63
C ASP A 54 -18.01 -20.45 -38.58
N LYS A 55 -18.24 -21.09 -37.44
CA LYS A 55 -17.32 -21.15 -36.30
C LYS A 55 -15.93 -21.70 -36.66
N LYS A 56 -15.86 -22.73 -37.52
CA LYS A 56 -14.57 -23.34 -37.91
C LYS A 56 -13.75 -22.34 -38.73
N LYS A 57 -14.42 -21.65 -39.65
CA LYS A 57 -13.80 -20.56 -40.43
C LYS A 57 -13.29 -19.44 -39.52
N VAL A 58 -14.07 -19.01 -38.52
CA VAL A 58 -13.60 -18.01 -37.53
C VAL A 58 -12.34 -18.48 -36.82
N GLN A 59 -12.34 -19.73 -36.34
CA GLN A 59 -11.18 -20.29 -35.66
C GLN A 59 -9.92 -20.28 -36.54
N ASP A 60 -10.05 -20.59 -37.83
CA ASP A 60 -8.93 -20.58 -38.78
C ASP A 60 -8.49 -19.16 -39.14
N LEU A 61 -9.42 -18.19 -39.21
CA LEU A 61 -9.10 -16.77 -39.41
C LEU A 61 -8.39 -16.17 -38.19
N LEU A 62 -8.83 -16.47 -36.95
CA LEU A 62 -8.19 -15.98 -35.72
C LEU A 62 -6.74 -16.48 -35.56
N LYS A 63 -6.40 -17.65 -36.12
CA LYS A 63 -5.01 -18.16 -36.17
C LYS A 63 -4.12 -17.38 -37.14
N GLN A 64 -4.71 -16.74 -38.15
CA GLN A 64 -3.98 -15.98 -39.18
C GLN A 64 -3.74 -14.53 -38.78
N ILE A 65 -4.41 -14.02 -37.73
CA ILE A 65 -4.18 -12.67 -37.20
C ILE A 65 -2.80 -12.63 -36.52
N ASP A 66 -1.98 -11.66 -36.93
CA ASP A 66 -0.72 -11.30 -36.30
C ASP A 66 -1.00 -10.41 -35.07
N TRP A 67 -1.35 -11.07 -33.97
CA TRP A 67 -1.67 -10.42 -32.70
C TRP A 67 -0.54 -9.51 -32.19
N SER A 68 0.72 -9.78 -32.57
CA SER A 68 1.87 -8.97 -32.17
C SER A 68 1.84 -7.55 -32.77
N LYS A 69 1.33 -7.40 -34.00
CA LYS A 69 1.19 -6.09 -34.66
C LYS A 69 0.03 -5.29 -34.12
N PHE A 70 -1.09 -5.94 -33.86
CA PHE A 70 -2.22 -5.31 -33.16
C PHE A 70 -1.74 -4.79 -31.81
N TRP A 71 -0.98 -5.61 -31.08
CA TRP A 71 -0.46 -5.29 -29.77
C TRP A 71 0.51 -4.11 -29.77
N LYS A 72 1.49 -4.11 -30.69
CA LYS A 72 2.42 -2.99 -30.83
C LYS A 72 1.69 -1.66 -31.03
N LYS A 73 0.53 -1.69 -31.70
CA LYS A 73 -0.32 -0.52 -31.87
C LYS A 73 -1.04 -0.14 -30.59
N PHE A 74 -1.64 -1.09 -29.87
CA PHE A 74 -2.26 -0.84 -28.57
C PHE A 74 -1.29 -0.17 -27.58
N ASN A 75 -0.06 -0.68 -27.48
CA ASN A 75 0.97 -0.14 -26.59
C ASN A 75 1.39 1.30 -26.86
N SER A 76 1.14 1.80 -28.07
CA SER A 76 1.45 3.19 -28.39
C SER A 76 0.50 4.19 -27.73
N ASN A 77 -0.70 3.75 -27.31
CA ASN A 77 -1.69 4.61 -26.67
C ASN A 77 -2.72 3.80 -25.84
N PRO A 78 -2.29 3.13 -24.76
CA PRO A 78 -3.19 2.41 -23.88
C PRO A 78 -4.11 3.38 -23.12
N SER A 79 -5.41 3.11 -23.10
CA SER A 79 -6.36 3.85 -22.27
C SER A 79 -7.45 2.92 -21.74
N GLN A 80 -8.08 3.30 -20.63
CA GLN A 80 -9.19 2.53 -20.06
C GLN A 80 -10.36 2.43 -21.04
N GLU A 81 -10.68 3.52 -21.73
CA GLU A 81 -11.74 3.56 -22.73
C GLU A 81 -11.45 2.61 -23.89
N MET A 82 -10.20 2.53 -24.32
CA MET A 82 -9.79 1.62 -25.38
C MET A 82 -9.92 0.15 -24.95
N ILE A 83 -9.59 -0.17 -23.70
CA ILE A 83 -9.78 -1.52 -23.15
C ILE A 83 -11.27 -1.88 -23.11
N VAL A 84 -12.10 -1.00 -22.57
CA VAL A 84 -13.56 -1.20 -22.54
C VAL A 84 -14.12 -1.38 -23.94
N TYR A 85 -13.60 -0.63 -24.92
CA TYR A 85 -13.98 -0.76 -26.32
C TYR A 85 -13.60 -2.13 -26.91
N ILE A 86 -12.38 -2.59 -26.68
CA ILE A 86 -11.89 -3.91 -27.13
C ILE A 86 -12.80 -5.02 -26.59
N ILE A 87 -13.08 -5.00 -25.28
CA ILE A 87 -13.93 -6.00 -24.64
C ILE A 87 -15.33 -5.96 -25.25
N SER A 88 -15.90 -4.77 -25.41
CA SER A 88 -17.24 -4.58 -25.98
C SER A 88 -17.34 -5.09 -27.42
N ALA A 89 -16.29 -4.90 -28.23
CA ALA A 89 -16.24 -5.39 -29.61
C ALA A 89 -16.07 -6.91 -29.68
N ILE A 90 -15.24 -7.49 -28.81
CA ILE A 90 -14.93 -8.93 -28.78
C ILE A 90 -16.10 -9.74 -28.25
N PHE A 91 -16.75 -9.30 -27.17
CA PHE A 91 -17.90 -9.98 -26.58
C PHE A 91 -19.23 -9.41 -27.10
N ASP A 92 -19.34 -9.07 -28.39
CA ASP A 92 -20.65 -8.72 -28.98
C ASP A 92 -21.60 -9.92 -28.94
N LYS A 93 -22.91 -9.70 -28.80
CA LYS A 93 -23.91 -10.78 -28.73
C LYS A 93 -23.97 -11.65 -30.00
N ASN A 94 -23.53 -11.11 -31.13
CA ASN A 94 -23.51 -11.82 -32.40
C ASN A 94 -22.22 -12.63 -32.62
N ASN A 95 -21.25 -12.52 -31.72
CA ASN A 95 -19.98 -13.23 -31.82
C ASN A 95 -20.06 -14.64 -31.22
N HIS A 96 -19.20 -15.55 -31.71
CA HIS A 96 -18.96 -16.84 -31.05
C HIS A 96 -18.25 -16.63 -29.70
N GLN A 97 -18.98 -16.74 -28.59
CA GLN A 97 -18.47 -16.34 -27.26
C GLN A 97 -17.24 -17.14 -26.81
N ASP A 98 -17.16 -18.43 -27.14
CA ASP A 98 -16.01 -19.27 -26.81
C ASP A 98 -14.75 -18.88 -27.60
N LEU A 99 -14.92 -18.44 -28.85
CA LEU A 99 -13.82 -17.91 -29.67
C LEU A 99 -13.45 -16.48 -29.29
N ALA A 100 -14.42 -15.68 -28.82
CA ALA A 100 -14.19 -14.35 -28.28
C ALA A 100 -13.29 -14.40 -27.03
N GLU A 101 -13.55 -15.35 -26.12
CA GLU A 101 -12.68 -15.61 -24.96
C GLU A 101 -11.26 -15.99 -25.41
N SER A 102 -11.12 -16.89 -26.39
CA SER A 102 -9.81 -17.28 -26.92
C SER A 102 -9.06 -16.10 -27.57
N ALA A 103 -9.77 -15.24 -28.32
CA ALA A 103 -9.20 -14.05 -28.93
C ALA A 103 -8.73 -13.04 -27.86
N LEU A 104 -9.53 -12.83 -26.82
CA LEU A 104 -9.15 -11.96 -25.70
C LEU A 104 -7.95 -12.53 -24.94
N LYS A 105 -7.91 -13.83 -24.65
CA LYS A 105 -6.74 -14.47 -24.00
C LYS A 105 -5.46 -14.20 -24.78
N LYS A 106 -5.48 -14.39 -26.11
CA LYS A 106 -4.32 -14.06 -26.97
C LYS A 106 -3.92 -12.59 -26.94
N LEU A 107 -4.88 -11.68 -26.81
CA LEU A 107 -4.59 -10.26 -26.63
C LEU A 107 -3.89 -10.02 -25.28
N ILE A 108 -4.48 -10.54 -24.20
CA ILE A 108 -4.00 -10.35 -22.82
C ILE A 108 -2.62 -10.99 -22.62
N GLU A 109 -2.33 -12.14 -23.24
CA GLU A 109 -1.02 -12.81 -23.21
C GLU A 109 0.15 -11.88 -23.53
N ASN A 110 -0.09 -10.85 -24.36
CA ASN A 110 0.92 -9.89 -24.75
C ASN A 110 0.98 -8.66 -23.84
N PHE A 111 0.05 -8.49 -22.89
CA PHE A 111 -0.02 -7.32 -22.01
C PHE A 111 1.23 -7.15 -21.15
N SER A 112 1.71 -5.90 -21.05
CA SER A 112 2.63 -5.49 -19.99
C SER A 112 1.89 -5.45 -18.66
N ASP A 113 2.62 -5.40 -17.56
CA ASP A 113 2.04 -5.33 -16.21
C ASP A 113 1.14 -4.09 -16.05
N ASP A 114 1.59 -2.93 -16.54
CA ASP A 114 0.84 -1.68 -16.53
C ASP A 114 -0.48 -1.81 -17.30
N HIS A 115 -0.48 -2.49 -18.45
CA HIS A 115 -1.68 -2.74 -19.23
C HIS A 115 -2.59 -3.77 -18.59
N LEU A 116 -2.04 -4.80 -17.92
CA LEU A 116 -2.83 -5.74 -17.12
C LEU A 116 -3.54 -5.00 -15.97
N ILE A 117 -2.86 -4.10 -15.27
CA ILE A 117 -3.46 -3.32 -14.18
C ILE A 117 -4.50 -2.33 -14.71
N LEU A 118 -4.21 -1.66 -15.82
CA LEU A 118 -5.18 -0.80 -16.49
C LEU A 118 -6.43 -1.59 -16.91
N TYR A 119 -6.22 -2.81 -17.39
CA TYR A 119 -7.30 -3.73 -17.76
C TYR A 119 -8.12 -4.16 -16.56
N THR A 120 -7.48 -4.62 -15.49
CA THR A 120 -8.14 -4.97 -14.23
C THR A 120 -8.91 -3.77 -13.68
N LYS A 121 -8.37 -2.55 -13.76
CA LYS A 121 -9.05 -1.34 -13.28
C LYS A 121 -10.26 -0.94 -14.11
N ALA A 122 -10.14 -1.02 -15.43
CA ALA A 122 -11.26 -0.78 -16.35
C ALA A 122 -12.39 -1.79 -16.12
N PHE A 123 -12.03 -2.98 -15.66
CA PHE A 123 -12.95 -4.07 -15.40
C PHE A 123 -13.62 -4.02 -14.03
N LEU A 124 -12.88 -3.76 -12.95
CA LEU A 124 -13.45 -3.85 -11.62
C LEU A 124 -14.36 -2.65 -11.30
N SER A 125 -14.03 -1.45 -11.77
CA SER A 125 -14.78 -0.24 -11.42
C SER A 125 -16.01 -0.04 -12.29
N LYS A 126 -17.20 -0.26 -11.73
CA LYS A 126 -18.48 -0.04 -12.41
C LYS A 126 -18.58 1.38 -12.96
N LYS A 127 -18.22 2.38 -12.16
CA LYS A 127 -18.20 3.80 -12.57
C LYS A 127 -17.31 4.06 -13.79
N ASN A 128 -16.09 3.53 -13.80
CA ASN A 128 -15.18 3.70 -14.94
C ASN A 128 -15.72 3.00 -16.20
N GLN A 129 -16.39 1.85 -16.05
CA GLN A 129 -17.09 1.22 -17.17
C GLN A 129 -18.16 2.15 -17.73
N GLU A 130 -19.04 2.73 -16.89
CA GLU A 130 -20.11 3.61 -17.36
C GLU A 130 -19.57 4.87 -18.05
N GLU A 131 -18.55 5.51 -17.47
CA GLU A 131 -17.93 6.72 -18.02
C GLU A 131 -17.22 6.44 -19.33
N SER A 132 -16.45 5.36 -19.40
CA SER A 132 -15.77 4.92 -20.63
C SER A 132 -16.78 4.66 -21.75
N LEU A 133 -17.88 3.98 -21.45
CA LEU A 133 -18.96 3.72 -22.41
C LEU A 133 -19.65 5.01 -22.87
N LYS A 134 -19.95 5.93 -21.96
CA LYS A 134 -20.49 7.27 -22.29
C LYS A 134 -19.55 8.01 -23.26
N ASN A 135 -18.24 7.93 -23.03
CA ASN A 135 -17.23 8.59 -23.87
C ASN A 135 -17.09 7.96 -25.25
N VAL A 136 -17.11 6.62 -25.33
CA VAL A 136 -17.13 5.88 -26.60
C VAL A 136 -18.35 6.29 -27.43
N ASN A 137 -19.55 6.31 -26.83
CA ASN A 137 -20.78 6.68 -27.53
C ASN A 137 -20.77 8.13 -28.04
N LYS A 138 -20.22 9.08 -27.26
CA LYS A 138 -20.04 10.47 -27.69
C LYS A 138 -19.08 10.62 -28.87
N ARG A 139 -18.02 9.82 -28.94
CA ARG A 139 -17.06 9.84 -30.07
C ARG A 139 -17.69 9.30 -31.35
N HIS A 140 -18.50 8.26 -31.26
CA HIS A 140 -19.21 7.70 -32.41
C HIS A 140 -20.27 8.65 -32.99
N THR A 141 -21.01 9.35 -32.14
CA THR A 141 -22.01 10.34 -32.59
C THR A 141 -21.37 11.52 -33.34
N ARG A 142 -20.12 11.90 -33.02
CA ARG A 142 -19.41 13.00 -33.71
C ARG A 142 -18.76 12.60 -35.03
N ARG A 143 -18.50 11.32 -35.28
CA ARG A 143 -17.87 10.80 -36.51
C ARG A 143 -18.86 10.23 -37.52
N ALA A 144 -20.14 10.15 -37.17
CA ALA A 144 -21.18 9.81 -38.14
C ALA A 144 -21.35 10.96 -39.15
N LEU A 145 -20.82 10.77 -40.35
CA LEU A 145 -21.41 11.33 -41.59
C LEU A 145 -22.93 11.03 -41.61
N PRO A 146 -23.76 11.82 -42.32
CA PRO A 146 -25.20 11.63 -42.34
C PRO A 146 -25.55 10.30 -43.00
N VAL A 147 -25.62 9.25 -42.19
CA VAL A 147 -26.19 7.95 -42.55
C VAL A 147 -27.61 7.96 -41.99
N ASN A 148 -28.57 7.66 -42.87
CA ASN A 148 -30.01 7.71 -42.63
C ASN A 148 -30.41 7.36 -41.19
N SER A 149 -30.93 8.38 -40.52
CA SER A 149 -31.48 8.38 -39.18
C SER A 149 -32.81 7.61 -39.14
N SER A 150 -32.76 6.31 -38.86
CA SER A 150 -33.94 5.58 -38.38
C SER A 150 -33.65 4.54 -37.29
N ASN A 151 -32.41 4.41 -36.82
CA ASN A 151 -32.08 3.62 -35.62
C ASN A 151 -31.38 4.52 -34.59
N ILE A 152 -32.13 5.49 -34.07
CA ILE A 152 -31.70 6.32 -32.95
C ILE A 152 -31.85 5.46 -31.68
N LEU A 153 -30.71 5.08 -31.11
CA LEU A 153 -30.58 4.43 -29.81
C LEU A 153 -31.23 5.33 -28.74
N SER A 154 -32.42 4.95 -28.28
CA SER A 154 -33.05 5.56 -27.11
C SER A 154 -32.17 5.33 -25.88
N SER A 155 -32.22 6.25 -24.92
CA SER A 155 -31.58 6.10 -23.60
C SER A 155 -31.97 4.79 -22.90
N GLU A 156 -33.14 4.26 -23.23
CA GLU A 156 -33.68 2.97 -22.78
C GLU A 156 -32.97 1.77 -23.42
N LEU A 157 -32.54 1.84 -24.68
CA LEU A 157 -31.70 0.82 -25.32
C LEU A 157 -30.25 0.87 -24.83
N ALA A 158 -29.73 2.04 -24.45
CA ALA A 158 -28.46 2.15 -23.76
C ALA A 158 -28.54 1.57 -22.34
N HIS A 159 -29.66 1.76 -21.63
CA HIS A 159 -29.92 1.18 -20.31
C HIS A 159 -30.22 -0.34 -20.38
N ASN A 160 -30.85 -0.82 -21.46
CA ASN A 160 -31.07 -2.24 -21.70
C ASN A 160 -29.83 -2.95 -22.28
N ALA A 161 -28.96 -2.26 -23.03
CA ALA A 161 -27.63 -2.73 -23.39
C ALA A 161 -26.66 -2.70 -22.19
N PHE A 162 -26.91 -1.83 -21.22
CA PHE A 162 -26.25 -1.77 -19.92
C PHE A 162 -26.67 -2.93 -19.01
N ASN A 163 -27.96 -3.31 -19.01
CA ASN A 163 -28.46 -4.54 -18.37
C ASN A 163 -28.12 -5.83 -19.16
N ALA A 164 -27.82 -5.71 -20.45
CA ALA A 164 -27.40 -6.81 -21.33
C ALA A 164 -25.88 -6.87 -21.55
N LEU A 165 -25.09 -5.99 -20.91
CA LEU A 165 -23.69 -6.25 -20.60
C LEU A 165 -23.70 -7.30 -19.51
N ASP A 166 -23.92 -8.53 -19.96
CA ASP A 166 -24.02 -9.72 -19.12
C ASP A 166 -22.81 -9.74 -18.17
N LEU A 167 -23.07 -9.80 -16.85
CA LEU A 167 -22.03 -10.08 -15.86
C LEU A 167 -21.20 -11.29 -16.29
N ASN A 168 -21.78 -12.23 -17.05
CA ASN A 168 -21.04 -13.35 -17.65
C ASN A 168 -19.98 -12.91 -18.67
N ARG A 169 -20.15 -11.82 -19.44
CA ARG A 169 -19.10 -11.33 -20.37
C ARG A 169 -17.92 -10.78 -19.61
N PHE A 170 -18.21 -10.04 -18.54
CA PHE A 170 -17.17 -9.53 -17.68
C PHE A 170 -16.50 -10.70 -16.94
N HIS A 171 -17.26 -11.59 -16.32
CA HIS A 171 -16.75 -12.81 -15.69
C HIS A 171 -15.93 -13.68 -16.67
N ASN A 172 -16.35 -13.82 -17.94
CA ASN A 172 -15.56 -14.51 -18.98
C ASN A 172 -14.27 -13.75 -19.36
N ALA A 173 -14.32 -12.43 -19.42
CA ALA A 173 -13.15 -11.57 -19.65
C ALA A 173 -12.18 -11.55 -18.45
N PHE A 174 -12.68 -11.80 -17.25
CA PHE A 174 -11.92 -12.02 -16.03
C PHE A 174 -11.33 -13.43 -15.98
N ASN A 175 -12.08 -14.46 -16.37
CA ASN A 175 -11.58 -15.82 -16.58
C ASN A 175 -10.50 -15.90 -17.69
N ALA A 176 -10.51 -14.94 -18.61
CA ALA A 176 -9.46 -14.75 -19.60
C ALA A 176 -8.19 -14.08 -19.05
N LEU A 177 -8.24 -13.44 -17.88
CA LEU A 177 -7.03 -13.02 -17.18
C LEU A 177 -6.32 -14.27 -16.65
N ASP A 178 -5.15 -14.57 -17.20
CA ASP A 178 -4.26 -15.54 -16.57
C ASP A 178 -3.66 -14.93 -15.30
N LEU A 179 -4.38 -15.07 -14.19
CA LEU A 179 -3.95 -14.57 -12.89
C LEU A 179 -2.66 -15.27 -12.42
N ASN A 180 -2.29 -16.40 -13.05
CA ASN A 180 -0.98 -17.02 -12.82
C ASN A 180 0.18 -16.20 -13.39
N ARG A 181 -0.05 -15.28 -14.34
CA ARG A 181 0.99 -14.33 -14.78
C ARG A 181 1.37 -13.39 -13.64
N PHE A 182 0.41 -12.89 -12.87
CA PHE A 182 0.71 -12.17 -11.62
C PHE A 182 1.45 -13.09 -10.63
N ASN A 183 1.17 -14.40 -10.67
CA ASN A 183 1.93 -15.39 -9.90
C ASN A 183 3.38 -15.60 -10.39
N GLN A 184 3.73 -15.22 -11.61
CA GLN A 184 5.09 -15.34 -12.16
C GLN A 184 5.93 -14.05 -12.00
N LEU A 185 5.30 -12.89 -11.82
CA LEU A 185 5.99 -11.60 -11.57
C LEU A 185 6.94 -11.66 -10.35
N GLY A 186 6.67 -12.55 -9.40
CA GLY A 186 7.40 -12.68 -8.13
C GLY A 186 8.59 -13.63 -8.12
N SER A 187 8.64 -14.61 -9.02
CA SER A 187 9.45 -15.83 -8.82
C SER A 187 10.63 -15.99 -9.77
N ASN A 188 10.61 -15.42 -10.98
CA ASN A 188 11.62 -15.71 -12.00
C ASN A 188 12.26 -14.46 -12.61
N SER A 189 13.18 -13.81 -11.89
CA SER A 189 14.34 -13.04 -12.40
C SER A 189 14.92 -12.07 -11.36
N ARG A 190 15.79 -12.61 -10.49
CA ARG A 190 16.63 -11.76 -9.62
C ARG A 190 17.56 -10.92 -10.50
N LYS A 191 17.44 -9.59 -10.38
CA LYS A 191 18.30 -8.48 -10.86
C LYS A 191 17.96 -7.72 -12.15
N LYS A 192 17.10 -8.18 -13.07
CA LYS A 192 16.87 -7.41 -14.34
C LYS A 192 15.42 -7.01 -14.64
N PHE A 193 14.43 -7.62 -13.98
CA PHE A 193 13.01 -7.48 -14.36
C PHE A 193 12.23 -6.53 -13.46
N TRP A 194 12.58 -6.46 -12.17
CA TRP A 194 12.07 -5.43 -11.25
C TRP A 194 12.63 -4.03 -11.51
N LEU A 195 13.63 -3.90 -12.38
CA LEU A 195 14.11 -2.60 -12.87
C LEU A 195 13.31 -2.14 -14.12
N THR A 196 12.44 -2.98 -14.69
CA THR A 196 11.71 -2.68 -15.94
C THR A 196 10.19 -2.78 -15.81
N SER A 197 9.67 -3.47 -14.80
CA SER A 197 8.24 -3.42 -14.43
C SER A 197 8.03 -2.20 -13.52
N SER A 198 7.40 -1.15 -14.04
CA SER A 198 7.20 0.15 -13.38
C SER A 198 6.13 0.13 -12.30
N VAL A 199 5.28 -0.90 -12.23
CA VAL A 199 4.08 -0.84 -11.41
C VAL A 199 4.19 -1.68 -10.14
N PRO A 200 4.17 -1.04 -8.96
CA PRO A 200 4.30 -1.74 -7.70
C PRO A 200 3.03 -2.59 -7.43
N PRO A 201 3.16 -3.76 -6.78
CA PRO A 201 2.01 -4.56 -6.35
C PRO A 201 0.94 -3.81 -5.55
N SER A 202 1.32 -2.72 -4.90
CA SER A 202 0.39 -1.79 -4.24
C SER A 202 -0.63 -1.19 -5.22
N SER A 203 -0.29 -0.91 -6.47
CA SER A 203 -1.22 -0.36 -7.47
C SER A 203 -2.29 -1.37 -7.91
N LEU A 204 -1.95 -2.66 -7.99
CA LEU A 204 -2.92 -3.71 -8.27
C LEU A 204 -3.83 -3.92 -7.05
N LEU A 205 -3.27 -3.93 -5.85
CA LEU A 205 -4.04 -4.08 -4.62
C LEU A 205 -5.00 -2.91 -4.42
N SER A 206 -4.57 -1.66 -4.62
CA SER A 206 -5.45 -0.49 -4.52
C SER A 206 -6.56 -0.50 -5.58
N CYS A 207 -6.25 -1.04 -6.77
CA CYS A 207 -7.26 -1.28 -7.78
C CYS A 207 -8.32 -2.27 -7.34
N ILE A 208 -7.94 -3.37 -6.68
CA ILE A 208 -8.88 -4.44 -6.26
C ILE A 208 -9.69 -4.00 -5.04
N LEU A 209 -9.04 -3.36 -4.07
CA LEU A 209 -9.65 -2.96 -2.82
C LEU A 209 -10.56 -1.72 -2.95
N SER A 210 -10.59 -1.03 -4.09
CA SER A 210 -11.45 0.15 -4.25
C SER A 210 -12.94 -0.16 -4.02
N SER A 211 -13.63 0.66 -3.23
CA SER A 211 -15.09 0.53 -3.00
C SER A 211 -15.95 0.88 -4.21
N ASP A 212 -15.37 1.51 -5.25
CA ASP A 212 -16.04 1.79 -6.53
C ASP A 212 -16.17 0.54 -7.43
N ASN A 213 -15.64 -0.59 -6.98
CA ASN A 213 -15.64 -1.83 -7.74
C ASN A 213 -16.93 -2.63 -7.59
N ASP A 214 -17.18 -3.51 -8.57
CA ASP A 214 -18.15 -4.58 -8.42
C ASP A 214 -17.69 -5.56 -7.31
N PRO A 215 -18.48 -5.79 -6.24
CA PRO A 215 -18.02 -6.57 -5.09
C PRO A 215 -17.73 -8.04 -5.41
N GLU A 216 -18.48 -8.66 -6.31
CA GLU A 216 -18.30 -10.09 -6.65
C GLU A 216 -17.00 -10.27 -7.46
N LEU A 217 -16.80 -9.42 -8.45
CA LEU A 217 -15.60 -9.45 -9.29
C LEU A 217 -14.34 -9.02 -8.54
N ALA A 218 -14.44 -8.03 -7.64
CA ALA A 218 -13.33 -7.62 -6.80
C ALA A 218 -12.93 -8.73 -5.81
N LYS A 219 -13.91 -9.45 -5.25
CA LYS A 219 -13.67 -10.62 -4.43
C LYS A 219 -12.98 -11.74 -5.21
N GLU A 220 -13.42 -12.02 -6.43
CA GLU A 220 -12.81 -13.03 -7.29
C GLU A 220 -11.36 -12.66 -7.67
N ALA A 221 -11.13 -11.39 -8.04
CA ALA A 221 -9.80 -10.82 -8.26
C ALA A 221 -8.89 -10.96 -7.03
N PHE A 222 -9.43 -10.63 -5.88
CA PHE A 222 -8.73 -10.75 -4.61
C PHE A 222 -8.35 -12.20 -4.33
N ASP A 223 -9.32 -13.13 -4.33
CA ASP A 223 -9.13 -14.53 -3.97
C ASP A 223 -8.10 -15.22 -4.91
N ALA A 224 -8.03 -14.79 -6.18
CA ALA A 224 -7.07 -15.30 -7.16
C ALA A 224 -5.64 -14.76 -7.02
N ILE A 225 -5.47 -13.51 -6.54
CA ILE A 225 -4.17 -12.84 -6.44
C ILE A 225 -3.53 -13.02 -5.06
N VAL A 226 -4.35 -13.01 -3.99
CA VAL A 226 -3.86 -12.59 -2.67
C VAL A 226 -3.45 -13.74 -1.74
N LEU A 227 -4.03 -14.93 -1.83
CA LEU A 227 -3.81 -15.94 -0.76
C LEU A 227 -2.41 -16.58 -0.72
N LYS A 228 -1.63 -16.57 -1.81
CA LYS A 228 -0.32 -17.27 -1.84
C LYS A 228 0.90 -16.36 -1.80
N LYS A 229 0.74 -15.04 -1.91
CA LYS A 229 1.87 -14.14 -2.24
C LYS A 229 2.07 -12.90 -1.36
N LEU A 230 1.06 -12.43 -0.64
CA LEU A 230 1.29 -11.39 0.38
C LEU A 230 2.33 -11.83 1.43
N ASN A 231 2.50 -13.14 1.59
CA ASN A 231 3.38 -13.77 2.57
C ASN A 231 4.81 -14.04 2.09
N GLY A 232 5.15 -13.67 0.85
CA GLY A 232 6.51 -13.77 0.35
C GLY A 232 7.35 -12.56 0.75
N ASP A 233 8.57 -12.78 1.26
CA ASP A 233 9.51 -11.71 1.66
C ASP A 233 9.69 -10.59 0.61
N ASN A 234 9.51 -10.94 -0.67
CA ASN A 234 9.62 -10.03 -1.80
C ASN A 234 8.44 -9.05 -1.95
N PHE A 235 7.22 -9.43 -1.51
CA PHE A 235 6.03 -8.58 -1.69
C PHE A 235 6.06 -7.34 -0.80
N LEU A 236 6.84 -7.35 0.28
CA LEU A 236 6.95 -6.22 1.21
C LEU A 236 8.34 -5.56 1.17
N ASN A 237 9.09 -5.72 0.06
CA ASN A 237 10.36 -4.99 -0.12
C ASN A 237 10.11 -3.46 -0.25
N ARG A 238 11.18 -2.66 -0.15
CA ARG A 238 11.14 -1.19 0.03
C ARG A 238 10.21 -0.39 -0.89
N SER A 239 9.78 -0.92 -2.03
CA SER A 239 8.83 -0.29 -2.95
C SER A 239 7.34 -0.49 -2.58
N ASN A 240 7.04 -1.37 -1.62
CA ASN A 240 5.68 -1.82 -1.30
C ASN A 240 5.24 -1.44 0.12
N PHE A 241 5.88 -0.44 0.71
CA PHE A 241 5.50 0.12 2.01
C PHE A 241 4.04 0.64 2.06
N ASN A 242 3.44 0.93 0.91
CA ASN A 242 2.09 1.48 0.83
C ASN A 242 0.98 0.40 0.95
N VAL A 243 1.32 -0.88 1.11
CA VAL A 243 0.31 -1.95 1.20
C VAL A 243 -0.62 -1.74 2.41
N MET A 244 -0.07 -1.45 3.58
CA MET A 244 -0.89 -1.18 4.77
C MET A 244 -1.67 0.12 4.66
N GLU A 245 -1.07 1.17 4.07
CA GLU A 245 -1.78 2.42 3.80
C GLU A 245 -3.02 2.18 2.92
N ILE A 246 -2.89 1.35 1.88
CA ILE A 246 -4.02 0.95 1.03
C ILE A 246 -5.03 0.13 1.82
N ILE A 247 -4.58 -0.90 2.55
CA ILE A 247 -5.49 -1.78 3.31
C ILE A 247 -6.29 -0.96 4.34
N LEU A 248 -5.65 0.01 5.00
CA LEU A 248 -6.27 0.84 6.03
C LEU A 248 -7.05 2.06 5.48
N ASP A 249 -7.03 2.32 4.16
CA ASP A 249 -7.74 3.44 3.54
C ASP A 249 -9.27 3.25 3.69
N PRO A 250 -10.01 4.18 4.33
CA PRO A 250 -11.46 4.09 4.52
C PRO A 250 -12.25 4.09 3.20
N LYS A 251 -11.66 4.53 2.08
CA LYS A 251 -12.30 4.53 0.75
C LYS A 251 -12.31 3.15 0.11
N ASN A 252 -11.63 2.17 0.70
CA ASN A 252 -11.57 0.82 0.18
C ASN A 252 -12.70 -0.06 0.77
N ASP A 253 -13.03 -1.13 0.04
CA ASP A 253 -13.96 -2.15 0.46
C ASP A 253 -13.46 -2.83 1.74
N GLN A 254 -14.18 -2.60 2.83
CA GLN A 254 -13.75 -3.04 4.16
C GLN A 254 -13.70 -4.58 4.28
N ASN A 255 -14.58 -5.31 3.59
CA ASN A 255 -14.57 -6.77 3.65
C ASN A 255 -13.33 -7.35 2.96
N LEU A 256 -12.95 -6.77 1.80
CA LEU A 256 -11.72 -7.17 1.10
C LEU A 256 -10.48 -6.70 1.84
N CYS A 257 -10.48 -5.51 2.45
CA CYS A 257 -9.40 -5.05 3.31
C CYS A 257 -9.20 -5.97 4.52
N GLU A 258 -10.29 -6.42 5.16
CA GLU A 258 -10.24 -7.41 6.24
C GLU A 258 -9.61 -8.72 5.77
N LYS A 259 -10.04 -9.25 4.63
CA LYS A 259 -9.41 -10.44 4.05
C LYS A 259 -7.93 -10.22 3.72
N ALA A 260 -7.56 -9.05 3.21
CA ALA A 260 -6.17 -8.68 2.90
C ALA A 260 -5.31 -8.69 4.15
N LEU A 261 -5.83 -8.10 5.22
CA LEU A 261 -5.21 -8.04 6.52
C LEU A 261 -5.04 -9.43 7.14
N ASP A 262 -6.09 -10.25 7.11
CA ASP A 262 -6.07 -11.63 7.64
C ASP A 262 -5.12 -12.54 6.84
N ALA A 263 -4.87 -12.22 5.57
CA ALA A 263 -3.93 -12.95 4.72
C ALA A 263 -2.45 -12.60 5.00
N LEU A 264 -2.15 -11.50 5.71
CA LEU A 264 -0.78 -11.08 6.01
C LEU A 264 -0.18 -11.90 7.16
N GLU A 265 0.93 -12.58 6.88
CA GLU A 265 1.72 -13.31 7.89
C GLU A 265 2.69 -12.36 8.63
N PHE A 266 2.16 -11.49 9.49
CA PHE A 266 2.95 -10.50 10.25
C PHE A 266 4.13 -11.10 11.02
N LYS A 267 4.02 -12.36 11.48
CA LYS A 267 5.10 -13.07 12.17
C LYS A 267 6.39 -13.18 11.34
N LYS A 268 6.28 -13.15 10.01
CA LYS A 268 7.43 -13.19 9.08
C LYS A 268 8.04 -11.81 8.80
N PHE A 269 7.46 -10.73 9.31
CA PHE A 269 7.98 -9.39 9.02
C PHE A 269 9.35 -9.21 9.69
N SER A 270 10.33 -8.72 8.92
CA SER A 270 11.56 -8.18 9.49
C SER A 270 11.25 -6.99 10.42
N HIS A 271 12.11 -6.71 11.39
CA HIS A 271 11.95 -5.57 12.33
C HIS A 271 11.58 -4.24 11.65
N THR A 272 12.29 -3.85 10.59
CA THR A 272 11.99 -2.61 9.84
C THR A 272 10.60 -2.60 9.22
N LYS A 273 10.13 -3.73 8.68
CA LYS A 273 8.78 -3.85 8.09
C LYS A 273 7.72 -3.77 9.17
N PHE A 274 7.94 -4.46 10.29
CA PHE A 274 7.09 -4.41 11.47
C PHE A 274 6.92 -2.97 11.98
N LEU A 275 8.03 -2.24 12.16
CA LEU A 275 8.01 -0.84 12.59
C LEU A 275 7.19 0.05 11.64
N HIS A 276 7.43 -0.08 10.33
CA HIS A 276 6.70 0.70 9.34
C HIS A 276 5.20 0.41 9.35
N THR A 277 4.82 -0.87 9.42
CA THR A 277 3.44 -1.31 9.56
C THR A 277 2.79 -0.75 10.82
N LEU A 278 3.50 -0.79 11.96
CA LEU A 278 3.00 -0.25 13.21
C LEU A 278 2.76 1.25 13.10
N ILE A 279 3.69 2.02 12.54
CA ILE A 279 3.53 3.47 12.29
C ILE A 279 2.24 3.72 11.50
N GLN A 280 2.05 3.02 10.38
CA GLN A 280 0.88 3.20 9.53
C GLN A 280 -0.44 2.88 10.24
N ILE A 281 -0.46 1.85 11.11
CA ILE A 281 -1.63 1.50 11.91
C ILE A 281 -1.93 2.60 12.93
N LEU A 282 -0.92 3.07 13.67
CA LEU A 282 -1.10 4.03 14.76
C LEU A 282 -1.41 5.44 14.28
N SER A 283 -0.87 5.83 13.11
CA SER A 283 -1.09 7.14 12.51
C SER A 283 -2.40 7.24 11.71
N ASN A 284 -3.14 6.14 11.52
CA ASN A 284 -4.40 6.17 10.78
C ASN A 284 -5.51 6.79 11.63
N GLN A 285 -6.03 7.93 11.19
CA GLN A 285 -7.06 8.69 11.88
C GLN A 285 -8.48 8.39 11.37
N ASP A 286 -8.61 7.80 10.19
CA ASP A 286 -9.88 7.70 9.49
C ASP A 286 -10.63 6.39 9.76
N ASN A 287 -9.93 5.32 10.16
CA ASN A 287 -10.52 3.99 10.31
C ASN A 287 -10.08 3.26 11.61
N LEU A 288 -10.39 3.87 12.75
CA LEU A 288 -9.96 3.39 14.08
C LEU A 288 -10.29 1.91 14.37
N LYS A 289 -11.50 1.46 14.06
CA LYS A 289 -11.91 0.06 14.32
C LYS A 289 -11.08 -0.93 13.53
N PHE A 290 -10.77 -0.59 12.29
CA PHE A 290 -9.99 -1.44 11.42
C PHE A 290 -8.49 -1.40 11.79
N SER A 291 -7.96 -0.24 12.16
CA SER A 291 -6.62 -0.11 12.75
C SER A 291 -6.48 -0.92 14.04
N GLU A 292 -7.50 -0.95 14.89
CA GLU A 292 -7.53 -1.78 16.10
C GLU A 292 -7.48 -3.28 15.75
N LYS A 293 -8.25 -3.73 14.73
CA LYS A 293 -8.17 -5.10 14.21
C LYS A 293 -6.75 -5.42 13.70
N ALA A 294 -6.14 -4.50 12.93
CA ALA A 294 -4.78 -4.67 12.43
C ALA A 294 -3.75 -4.78 13.56
N LEU A 295 -3.89 -3.96 14.60
CA LEU A 295 -3.03 -4.02 15.78
C LEU A 295 -3.16 -5.36 16.53
N ASN A 296 -4.38 -5.89 16.65
CA ASN A 296 -4.61 -7.21 17.25
C ASN A 296 -3.94 -8.34 16.45
N ILE A 297 -4.00 -8.28 15.12
CA ILE A 297 -3.40 -9.30 14.24
C ILE A 297 -1.86 -9.21 14.24
N LEU A 298 -1.31 -8.01 14.42
CA LEU A 298 0.13 -7.80 14.57
C LEU A 298 0.71 -8.51 15.80
N ASP A 299 -0.14 -8.85 16.78
CA ASP A 299 0.19 -9.53 18.03
C ASP A 299 1.41 -8.92 18.72
N LEU A 300 1.26 -7.64 19.11
CA LEU A 300 2.29 -6.89 19.80
C LEU A 300 2.76 -7.57 21.09
N LYS A 301 1.91 -8.37 21.71
CA LYS A 301 2.26 -9.14 22.91
C LYS A 301 3.26 -10.25 22.59
N GLU A 302 2.95 -11.12 21.63
CA GLU A 302 3.89 -12.16 21.21
C GLU A 302 5.18 -11.55 20.68
N ARG A 303 5.06 -10.50 19.84
CA ARG A 303 6.22 -9.84 19.25
C ARG A 303 7.07 -9.14 20.30
N GLY A 304 6.44 -8.43 21.23
CA GLY A 304 7.09 -7.71 22.33
C GLY A 304 8.01 -8.59 23.16
N ASN A 305 7.55 -9.81 23.45
CA ASN A 305 8.32 -10.81 24.19
C ASN A 305 9.55 -11.35 23.44
N GLN A 306 9.61 -11.17 22.12
CA GLN A 306 10.74 -11.60 21.28
C GLN A 306 11.76 -10.49 21.02
N LEU A 307 11.47 -9.25 21.43
CA LEU A 307 12.34 -8.12 21.17
C LEU A 307 13.52 -8.08 22.14
N SER A 308 14.70 -7.75 21.62
CA SER A 308 15.80 -7.27 22.46
C SER A 308 15.41 -5.95 23.11
N ASP A 309 16.04 -5.59 24.23
CA ASP A 309 15.82 -4.30 24.87
C ASP A 309 16.02 -3.11 23.91
N VAL A 310 17.02 -3.19 23.02
CA VAL A 310 17.31 -2.13 22.04
C VAL A 310 16.16 -2.01 21.04
N ALA A 311 15.70 -3.14 20.49
CA ALA A 311 14.58 -3.15 19.56
C ALA A 311 13.29 -2.69 20.23
N PHE A 312 13.08 -2.98 21.52
CA PHE A 312 11.96 -2.48 22.30
C PHE A 312 11.98 -0.94 22.38
N CYS A 313 13.13 -0.34 22.74
CA CYS A 313 13.27 1.12 22.77
C CYS A 313 13.01 1.75 21.40
N GLU A 314 13.51 1.16 20.31
CA GLU A 314 13.29 1.66 18.94
C GLU A 314 11.81 1.72 18.53
N ILE A 315 10.95 0.88 19.11
CA ILE A 315 9.52 0.86 18.80
C ILE A 315 8.75 1.93 19.59
N LEU A 316 9.31 2.46 20.68
CA LEU A 316 8.63 3.48 21.47
C LEU A 316 8.55 4.81 20.74
N ASP A 317 9.60 5.23 20.03
CA ASP A 317 9.59 6.47 19.25
C ASP A 317 8.37 6.57 18.30
N PRO A 318 8.12 5.57 17.42
CA PRO A 318 6.93 5.62 16.58
C PRO A 318 5.62 5.44 17.33
N ILE A 319 5.59 4.86 18.53
CA ILE A 319 4.38 4.74 19.35
C ILE A 319 4.02 6.07 20.02
N LEU A 320 5.01 6.77 20.58
CA LEU A 320 4.84 8.01 21.34
C LEU A 320 4.63 9.26 20.45
N SER A 321 4.75 9.08 19.13
CA SER A 321 4.54 10.12 18.14
C SER A 321 3.20 10.86 18.33
N PRO A 322 3.17 12.20 18.15
CA PRO A 322 1.98 13.02 18.32
C PRO A 322 0.99 12.86 17.16
N GLN A 323 1.38 12.21 16.06
CA GLN A 323 0.47 11.94 14.94
C GLN A 323 -0.47 10.75 15.24
N ASN A 324 -0.15 9.97 16.27
CA ASN A 324 -0.88 8.75 16.59
C ASN A 324 -2.16 9.03 17.39
N GLN A 325 -3.12 8.13 17.19
CA GLN A 325 -4.36 8.15 17.96
C GLN A 325 -4.12 7.65 19.39
N PHE A 326 -4.59 8.41 20.40
CA PHE A 326 -4.35 8.10 21.80
C PHE A 326 -4.86 6.70 22.20
N SER A 327 -6.06 6.32 21.74
CA SER A 327 -6.65 5.01 22.04
C SER A 327 -5.85 3.83 21.48
N LEU A 328 -5.41 3.94 20.21
CA LEU A 328 -4.56 2.94 19.57
C LEU A 328 -3.19 2.84 20.22
N THR A 329 -2.61 3.99 20.58
CA THR A 329 -1.31 4.04 21.25
C THR A 329 -1.38 3.44 22.65
N LYS A 330 -2.41 3.78 23.43
CA LYS A 330 -2.67 3.17 24.73
C LYS A 330 -2.75 1.66 24.61
N LYS A 331 -3.53 1.17 23.65
CA LYS A 331 -3.65 -0.27 23.38
C LYS A 331 -2.30 -0.89 22.99
N ALA A 332 -1.51 -0.24 22.14
CA ALA A 332 -0.19 -0.73 21.74
C ALA A 332 0.77 -0.85 22.94
N LEU A 333 0.79 0.14 23.84
CA LEU A 333 1.60 0.09 25.06
C LEU A 333 1.13 -1.03 26.02
N ASP A 334 -0.19 -1.19 26.16
CA ASP A 334 -0.77 -2.22 27.01
C ASP A 334 -0.49 -3.63 26.44
N ASP A 335 -0.63 -3.82 25.12
CA ASP A 335 -0.34 -5.09 24.42
C ASP A 335 1.17 -5.42 24.43
N LEU A 336 2.06 -4.41 24.42
CA LEU A 336 3.51 -4.59 24.62
C LEU A 336 3.90 -4.93 26.07
N GLU A 337 2.95 -4.99 26.99
CA GLU A 337 3.19 -5.11 28.44
C GLU A 337 4.20 -4.06 28.95
N PHE A 338 4.07 -2.81 28.47
CA PHE A 338 5.06 -1.74 28.64
C PHE A 338 5.59 -1.64 30.08
N GLN A 339 4.71 -1.55 31.08
CA GLN A 339 5.06 -1.46 32.51
C GLN A 339 5.93 -2.63 32.98
N LYS A 340 5.61 -3.86 32.58
CA LYS A 340 6.41 -5.04 32.94
C LYS A 340 7.76 -4.96 32.24
N ARG A 341 7.78 -4.67 30.94
CA ARG A 341 9.01 -4.66 30.16
C ARG A 341 10.02 -3.60 30.63
N VAL A 342 9.57 -2.38 30.91
CA VAL A 342 10.44 -1.30 31.43
C VAL A 342 11.03 -1.63 32.80
N SER A 343 10.32 -2.41 33.63
CA SER A 343 10.83 -2.85 34.93
C SER A 343 12.01 -3.84 34.84
N GLU A 344 12.12 -4.55 33.70
CA GLU A 344 13.15 -5.56 33.43
C GLU A 344 14.35 -5.00 32.65
N LEU A 345 14.23 -3.81 32.05
CA LEU A 345 15.29 -3.23 31.22
C LEU A 345 16.60 -3.02 31.99
N SER A 346 17.72 -3.08 31.28
CA SER A 346 18.98 -2.55 31.82
C SER A 346 18.87 -1.05 32.13
N TYR A 347 19.71 -0.54 33.02
CA TYR A 347 19.73 0.90 33.34
C TYR A 347 19.90 1.78 32.09
N LYS A 348 20.82 1.40 31.19
CA LYS A 348 21.07 2.14 29.94
C LYS A 348 19.81 2.24 29.08
N ASN A 349 19.11 1.13 28.88
CA ASN A 349 17.90 1.11 28.04
C ASN A 349 16.74 1.82 28.74
N PHE A 350 16.63 1.71 30.06
CA PHE A 350 15.66 2.47 30.84
C PHE A 350 15.85 3.98 30.70
N CYS A 351 17.09 4.49 30.73
CA CYS A 351 17.36 5.90 30.45
C CYS A 351 16.96 6.34 29.04
N GLN A 352 17.12 5.46 28.05
CA GLN A 352 16.62 5.73 26.70
C GLN A 352 15.09 5.87 26.70
N VAL A 353 14.36 4.96 27.37
CA VAL A 353 12.90 5.07 27.50
C VAL A 353 12.49 6.38 28.17
N ILE A 354 13.19 6.82 29.22
CA ILE A 354 12.93 8.12 29.88
C ILE A 354 13.13 9.26 28.90
N TYR A 355 14.22 9.24 28.14
CA TYR A 355 14.47 10.26 27.12
C TYR A 355 13.34 10.32 26.07
N ASP A 356 12.93 9.15 25.56
CA ASP A 356 11.88 9.05 24.56
C ASP A 356 10.54 9.56 25.14
N VAL A 357 10.15 9.11 26.33
CA VAL A 357 8.91 9.55 26.99
C VAL A 357 8.90 11.06 27.25
N LEU A 358 10.03 11.63 27.68
CA LEU A 358 10.13 13.06 27.97
C LEU A 358 10.37 13.93 26.73
N SER A 359 10.47 13.35 25.53
CA SER A 359 10.70 14.11 24.31
C SER A 359 9.56 15.12 24.07
N PRO A 360 9.86 16.39 23.73
CA PRO A 360 8.87 17.43 23.47
C PRO A 360 8.19 17.25 22.12
N THR A 361 8.70 16.34 21.28
CA THR A 361 8.08 16.00 20.00
C THR A 361 6.91 15.05 20.17
N ASN A 362 6.73 14.43 21.36
CA ASN A 362 5.71 13.41 21.60
C ASN A 362 4.39 14.00 22.06
N SER A 363 3.31 13.21 21.97
CA SER A 363 2.02 13.62 22.52
C SER A 363 2.11 13.67 24.05
N TYR A 364 1.76 14.81 24.64
CA TYR A 364 1.80 15.01 26.08
C TYR A 364 0.97 13.96 26.83
N GLU A 365 -0.27 13.70 26.40
CA GLU A 365 -1.18 12.74 27.05
C GLU A 365 -0.63 11.30 27.00
N ILE A 366 -0.03 10.92 25.87
CA ILE A 366 0.57 9.60 25.67
C ILE A 366 1.81 9.45 26.56
N SER A 367 2.70 10.45 26.51
CA SER A 367 3.90 10.49 27.34
C SER A 367 3.58 10.53 28.82
N GLU A 368 2.53 11.23 29.24
CA GLU A 368 2.06 11.26 30.62
C GLU A 368 1.61 9.87 31.09
N LYS A 369 0.84 9.14 30.28
CA LYS A 369 0.48 7.75 30.57
C LYS A 369 1.73 6.87 30.69
N ALA A 370 2.61 6.92 29.69
CA ALA A 370 3.83 6.13 29.68
C ALA A 370 4.68 6.43 30.93
N LEU A 371 4.83 7.69 31.30
CA LEU A 371 5.55 8.12 32.50
C LEU A 371 4.96 7.53 33.79
N ASN A 372 3.63 7.47 33.92
CA ASN A 372 2.98 6.81 35.05
C ASN A 372 3.29 5.30 35.09
N ASP A 373 3.33 4.66 33.93
CA ASP A 373 3.62 3.23 33.81
C ASP A 373 5.10 2.89 34.09
N LEU A 374 6.02 3.87 34.05
CA LEU A 374 7.44 3.66 34.41
C LEU A 374 7.66 3.39 35.90
N ASN A 375 6.70 3.75 36.77
CA ASN A 375 6.81 3.64 38.22
C ASN A 375 8.18 4.12 38.76
N LEU A 376 8.49 5.37 38.44
CA LEU A 376 9.80 5.99 38.70
C LEU A 376 10.24 5.88 40.16
N LYS A 377 9.30 6.01 41.10
CA LYS A 377 9.56 5.87 42.54
C LYS A 377 10.16 4.51 42.88
N GLU A 378 9.51 3.44 42.48
CA GLU A 378 9.99 2.08 42.74
C GLU A 378 11.32 1.86 42.03
N ARG A 379 11.42 2.27 40.77
CA ARG A 379 12.64 2.05 39.98
C ARG A 379 13.85 2.77 40.58
N ALA A 380 13.70 4.04 40.95
CA ALA A 380 14.75 4.86 41.55
C ALA A 380 15.27 4.31 42.88
N SER A 381 14.40 3.66 43.67
CA SER A 381 14.80 3.02 44.93
C SER A 381 15.79 1.85 44.76
N LYS A 382 15.82 1.24 43.57
CA LYS A 382 16.69 0.10 43.23
C LYS A 382 17.96 0.50 42.48
N LEU A 383 18.10 1.78 42.08
CA LEU A 383 19.29 2.26 41.37
C LEU A 383 20.46 2.46 42.32
N SER A 384 21.69 2.19 41.84
CA SER A 384 22.90 2.69 42.50
C SER A 384 22.91 4.22 42.50
N ASP A 385 23.70 4.82 43.39
CA ASP A 385 23.81 6.27 43.50
C ASP A 385 24.26 6.90 42.18
N GLU A 386 25.27 6.32 41.52
CA GLU A 386 25.75 6.77 40.20
C GLU A 386 24.65 6.77 39.14
N ASN A 387 23.88 5.68 39.05
CA ASN A 387 22.78 5.53 38.09
C ASN A 387 21.60 6.45 38.44
N PHE A 388 21.32 6.67 39.71
CA PHE A 388 20.31 7.63 40.13
C PHE A 388 20.70 9.06 39.73
N CYS A 389 21.95 9.46 39.98
CA CYS A 389 22.46 10.76 39.56
C CYS A 389 22.42 10.93 38.04
N ALA A 390 22.79 9.90 37.28
CA ALA A 390 22.71 9.93 35.83
C ALA A 390 21.25 9.98 35.31
N LEU A 391 20.28 9.33 35.97
CA LEU A 391 18.86 9.46 35.65
C LEU A 391 18.36 10.90 35.83
N ILE A 392 18.73 11.58 36.92
CA ILE A 392 18.36 12.99 37.14
C ILE A 392 18.89 13.86 36.00
N ASN A 393 20.14 13.65 35.58
CA ASN A 393 20.72 14.38 34.45
C ASN A 393 19.95 14.11 33.15
N GLN A 394 19.50 12.87 32.94
CA GLN A 394 18.69 12.51 31.78
C GLN A 394 17.33 13.22 31.78
N ILE A 395 16.69 13.36 32.95
CA ILE A 395 15.41 14.07 33.10
C ILE A 395 15.58 15.58 32.91
N LEU A 396 16.67 16.16 33.43
CA LEU A 396 16.97 17.59 33.29
C LEU A 396 17.50 17.98 31.91
N PHE A 397 17.72 17.01 31.01
CA PHE A 397 18.29 17.26 29.70
C PHE A 397 17.50 18.34 28.94
N GLN A 398 18.22 19.31 28.36
CA GLN A 398 17.67 20.57 27.85
C GLN A 398 16.58 20.44 26.78
N PHE A 399 16.53 19.28 26.11
CA PHE A 399 15.57 19.03 25.05
C PHE A 399 14.29 18.38 25.56
N ASN A 400 14.17 17.98 26.84
CA ASN A 400 12.96 17.37 27.36
C ASN A 400 11.80 18.36 27.50
N ASN A 401 10.57 17.85 27.48
CA ASN A 401 9.37 18.60 27.84
C ASN A 401 9.44 18.98 29.34
N PRO A 402 9.42 20.29 29.68
CA PRO A 402 9.64 20.73 31.06
C PRO A 402 8.54 20.29 32.03
N GLN A 403 7.29 20.19 31.59
CA GLN A 403 6.17 19.78 32.44
C GLN A 403 6.26 18.28 32.79
N LEU A 404 6.56 17.44 31.80
CA LEU A 404 6.76 16.01 32.02
C LEU A 404 8.03 15.75 32.84
N ALA A 405 9.11 16.50 32.58
CA ALA A 405 10.34 16.41 33.36
C ALA A 405 10.11 16.80 34.83
N GLU A 406 9.36 17.87 35.11
CA GLU A 406 8.99 18.24 36.47
C GLU A 406 8.25 17.12 37.19
N ARG A 407 7.28 16.50 36.52
CA ARG A 407 6.53 15.37 37.06
C ARG A 407 7.43 14.17 37.33
N ALA A 408 8.29 13.83 36.38
CA ALA A 408 9.25 12.74 36.55
C ALA A 408 10.13 12.96 37.79
N LEU A 409 10.61 14.19 38.02
CA LEU A 409 11.37 14.55 39.21
C LEU A 409 10.56 14.41 40.50
N ASN A 410 9.29 14.84 40.51
CA ASN A 410 8.41 14.68 41.66
C ASN A 410 8.23 13.19 42.03
N ASP A 411 8.11 12.31 41.02
CA ASP A 411 7.92 10.88 41.24
C ASP A 411 9.17 10.17 41.77
N LEU A 412 10.37 10.73 41.56
CA LEU A 412 11.64 10.16 42.06
C LEU A 412 11.79 10.25 43.59
N CYS A 413 10.92 10.99 44.30
CA CYS A 413 11.05 11.22 45.74
C CYS A 413 12.45 11.73 46.14
N LEU A 414 12.95 12.74 45.41
CA LEU A 414 14.34 13.23 45.47
C LEU A 414 14.85 13.43 46.90
N LYS A 415 14.08 14.06 47.79
CA LYS A 415 14.43 14.28 49.21
C LYS A 415 14.85 13.01 49.93
N GLU A 416 14.06 11.95 49.79
CA GLU A 416 14.31 10.67 50.45
C GLU A 416 15.58 10.03 49.89
N ARG A 417 15.70 9.96 48.57
CA ARG A 417 16.84 9.28 47.93
C ARG A 417 18.15 10.05 48.13
N ALA A 418 18.10 11.38 48.09
CA ALA A 418 19.25 12.26 48.31
C ALA A 418 19.89 12.03 49.66
N SER A 419 19.08 11.90 50.73
CA SER A 419 19.58 11.66 52.09
C SER A 419 20.41 10.37 52.25
N LYS A 420 20.27 9.44 51.29
CA LYS A 420 20.96 8.14 51.28
C LYS A 420 22.17 8.12 50.33
N LEU A 421 22.39 9.16 49.53
CA LEU A 421 23.54 9.23 48.61
C LEU A 421 24.84 9.30 49.39
N SER A 422 25.91 8.68 48.90
CA SER A 422 27.28 8.99 49.39
C SER A 422 27.62 10.47 49.16
N ASP A 423 28.48 11.05 49.99
CA ASP A 423 28.86 12.46 49.87
C ASP A 423 29.50 12.78 48.51
N GLU A 424 30.36 11.89 47.97
CA GLU A 424 30.93 12.03 46.63
C GLU A 424 29.86 12.12 45.53
N ASN A 425 28.92 11.16 45.50
CA ASN A 425 27.83 11.17 44.51
C ASN A 425 26.89 12.38 44.69
N PHE A 426 26.68 12.83 45.91
CA PHE A 426 25.89 14.03 46.19
C PHE A 426 26.56 15.29 45.64
N PHE A 427 27.86 15.50 45.89
CA PHE A 427 28.62 16.62 45.32
C PHE A 427 28.69 16.55 43.79
N ASN A 428 28.89 15.36 43.23
CA ASN A 428 28.87 15.16 41.78
C ASN A 428 27.51 15.53 41.16
N LEU A 429 26.41 15.15 41.82
CA LEU A 429 25.06 15.54 41.39
C LEU A 429 24.87 17.06 41.50
N GLN A 430 25.27 17.66 42.61
CA GLN A 430 25.21 19.12 42.82
C GLN A 430 25.89 19.86 41.69
N HIS A 431 27.16 19.52 41.43
CA HIS A 431 27.96 20.18 40.40
C HIS A 431 27.30 20.06 39.01
N LYS A 432 26.75 18.89 38.67
CA LYS A 432 26.05 18.69 37.39
C LYS A 432 24.76 19.49 37.30
N VAL A 433 23.95 19.53 38.36
CA VAL A 433 22.69 20.30 38.38
C VAL A 433 22.97 21.80 38.34
N SER A 434 23.95 22.29 39.09
CA SER A 434 24.38 23.69 39.05
C SER A 434 24.89 24.10 37.67
N PHE A 435 25.69 23.24 37.01
CA PHE A 435 26.11 23.51 35.62
C PHE A 435 24.92 23.63 34.64
N LEU A 436 23.84 22.88 34.87
CA LEU A 436 22.63 22.99 34.05
C LEU A 436 21.81 24.26 34.33
N GLN A 437 22.04 24.94 35.46
CA GLN A 437 21.37 26.20 35.80
C GLN A 437 21.88 27.37 34.93
N ASP A 438 23.16 27.34 34.54
CA ASP A 438 23.87 28.48 33.95
C ASP A 438 23.70 28.65 32.42
N GLY A 439 22.80 27.90 31.75
CA GLY A 439 22.69 28.02 30.29
C GLY A 439 21.53 27.34 29.57
N PHE A 440 20.53 26.78 30.26
CA PHE A 440 19.57 25.87 29.61
C PHE A 440 18.09 26.23 29.87
N ARG A 441 17.22 25.77 28.95
CA ARG A 441 15.75 25.95 29.01
C ARG A 441 15.11 25.42 30.30
N ASN A 442 15.80 24.53 31.02
CA ASN A 442 15.31 23.86 32.23
C ASN A 442 15.88 24.46 33.53
N PHE A 443 16.35 25.72 33.54
CA PHE A 443 16.96 26.32 34.74
C PHE A 443 16.04 26.29 35.98
N GLN A 444 14.73 26.50 35.79
CA GLN A 444 13.74 26.43 36.89
C GLN A 444 13.63 25.03 37.49
N LEU A 445 13.75 23.99 36.64
CA LEU A 445 13.76 22.60 37.11
C LEU A 445 15.06 22.27 37.82
N ALA A 446 16.20 22.75 37.33
CA ALA A 446 17.48 22.60 38.01
C ALA A 446 17.44 23.26 39.39
N GLU A 447 16.95 24.49 39.49
CA GLU A 447 16.76 25.21 40.77
C GLU A 447 15.82 24.44 41.72
N LYS A 448 14.71 23.91 41.20
CA LYS A 448 13.80 23.07 41.99
C LYS A 448 14.50 21.82 42.52
N VAL A 449 15.25 21.11 41.67
CA VAL A 449 16.06 19.95 42.11
C VAL A 449 17.06 20.38 43.18
N LEU A 450 17.71 21.54 43.04
CA LEU A 450 18.62 22.03 44.07
C LEU A 450 17.90 22.25 45.42
N ASN A 451 16.72 22.85 45.39
CA ASN A 451 15.92 23.05 46.59
C ASN A 451 15.43 21.73 47.18
N ASP A 452 15.00 20.77 46.36
CA ASP A 452 14.50 19.47 46.81
C ASP A 452 15.59 18.52 47.30
N LEU A 453 16.84 18.69 46.88
CA LEU A 453 17.97 17.95 47.43
C LEU A 453 18.44 18.48 48.80
N ASP A 454 17.81 19.55 49.30
CA ASP A 454 18.12 20.23 50.57
C ASP A 454 19.60 20.59 50.69
N PHE A 455 20.18 21.11 49.58
CA PHE A 455 21.62 21.37 49.47
C PHE A 455 22.16 22.22 50.62
N LYS A 456 21.46 23.29 50.99
CA LYS A 456 21.90 24.20 52.06
C LYS A 456 22.05 23.51 53.42
N LYS A 457 21.18 22.53 53.72
CA LYS A 457 21.26 21.77 54.96
C LYS A 457 22.41 20.76 54.93
N ARG A 458 22.65 20.12 53.78
CA ARG A 458 23.69 19.10 53.69
C ARG A 458 25.09 19.68 53.56
N GLU A 459 25.23 20.82 52.88
CA GLU A 459 26.48 21.58 52.80
C GLU A 459 26.98 22.01 54.18
N SER A 460 26.08 22.50 55.05
CA SER A 460 26.44 22.86 56.43
C SER A 460 26.85 21.66 57.29
N GLN A 461 26.27 20.49 57.05
CA GLN A 461 26.65 19.25 57.74
C GLN A 461 28.02 18.69 57.30
N LEU A 462 28.45 19.01 56.08
CA LEU A 462 29.72 18.56 55.51
C LEU A 462 30.87 19.51 55.83
N SER A 463 30.61 20.82 55.91
CA SER A 463 31.59 21.79 56.41
C SER A 463 32.01 21.49 57.85
N ASP A 464 31.10 20.98 58.69
CA ASP A 464 31.40 20.66 60.09
C ASP A 464 32.23 19.38 60.27
N LYS A 465 32.26 18.48 59.26
CA LYS A 465 32.99 17.20 59.31
C LYS A 465 34.42 17.27 58.77
N ASN A 466 34.74 18.24 57.91
CA ASN A 466 36.07 18.41 57.32
C ASN A 466 36.96 19.42 58.07
N PHE A 467 36.50 19.93 59.22
CA PHE A 467 37.23 20.88 60.09
C PHE A 467 37.67 20.28 61.44
N ASN A 468 37.64 18.96 61.58
CA ASN A 468 38.32 18.20 62.63
C ASN A 468 39.18 17.10 61.99
#